data_AF-A0A3N9NC38-F1
#
_entry.id   AF-A0A3N9NC38-F1
#
_cell.length_a   1.000
_cell.length_b   1.000
_cell.length_c   1.000
_cell.angle_alpha   90.00
_cell.angle_beta   90.00
_cell.angle_gamma   90.00
#
_symmetry.space_group_name_H-M   'P 1'
#
loop_
_entity.id
_entity.type
_entity.pdbx_description
1 polymer ?
#
loop_
_entity_poly.entity_id
_entity_poly.type
_entity_poly.pdbx_seq_one_letter_code
_entity_poly.pdbx_strand_id
1 'polypeptide(L)'
;MTFLSSLAVIAATRLGFKLAEKKKWLPKSVYHQLAVDKLRQDDLAGAIRLNEIALEKDPQHEKAQIIKDLIAMRRDAILSRLLTETGREKESIRELQINSLFIARQLDRLNRNQSMQKILSWVFLFGNLFTYLASYLILQRQGHSNAGFVVGGVAVICTLLIYFLFRRMSERDLQRGIKKQELVTAQRSTSRELEMRARRLRQLQSKLSETRHQLREH
;
A
#
# COMPACT_ATOMS: atom_id res chain seq x y z
N MET A 1 1.41 -50.63 43.96
CA MET A 1 1.56 -49.30 44.61
C MET A 1 2.89 -48.61 44.27
N THR A 2 3.40 -48.70 43.04
CA THR A 2 4.70 -48.12 42.62
C THR A 2 4.57 -46.91 41.69
N PHE A 3 3.39 -46.68 41.11
CA PHE A 3 3.16 -45.56 40.19
C PHE A 3 3.07 -44.20 40.90
N LEU A 4 2.42 -44.14 42.07
CA LEU A 4 2.28 -42.90 42.86
C LEU A 4 3.63 -42.39 43.39
N SER A 5 4.52 -43.28 43.82
CA SER A 5 5.86 -42.90 44.27
C SER A 5 6.74 -42.40 43.13
N SER A 6 6.66 -43.02 41.94
CA SER A 6 7.41 -42.57 40.76
C SER A 6 6.98 -41.17 40.27
N LEU A 7 5.68 -40.87 40.28
CA LEU A 7 5.14 -39.55 39.94
C LEU A 7 5.55 -38.48 40.95
N ALA A 8 5.57 -38.81 42.24
CA ALA A 8 6.01 -37.89 43.29
C ALA A 8 7.51 -37.54 43.17
N VAL A 9 8.37 -38.51 42.82
CA VAL A 9 9.81 -38.27 42.59
C VAL A 9 10.04 -37.40 41.35
N ILE A 10 9.28 -37.63 40.27
CA ILE A 10 9.34 -36.80 39.06
C ILE A 10 8.87 -35.37 39.34
N ALA A 11 7.82 -35.21 40.16
CA ALA A 11 7.34 -33.89 40.56
C ALA A 11 8.34 -33.15 41.46
N ALA A 12 8.92 -33.83 42.45
CA ALA A 12 9.91 -33.26 43.36
C ALA A 12 11.20 -32.85 42.63
N THR A 13 11.68 -33.66 41.68
CA THR A 13 12.86 -33.34 40.85
C THR A 13 12.59 -32.15 39.93
N ARG A 14 11.41 -32.05 39.31
CA ARG A 14 11.01 -30.86 38.52
C ARG A 14 10.94 -29.59 39.36
N LEU A 15 10.40 -29.66 40.57
CA LEU A 15 10.32 -28.51 41.48
C LEU A 15 11.70 -28.09 41.99
N GLY A 16 12.55 -29.06 42.37
CA GLY A 16 13.93 -28.81 42.78
C GLY A 16 14.76 -28.17 41.67
N PHE A 17 14.60 -28.64 40.43
CA PHE A 17 15.28 -28.07 39.26
C PHE A 17 14.89 -26.61 39.02
N LYS A 18 13.59 -26.29 39.07
CA LYS A 18 13.11 -24.90 38.94
C LYS A 18 13.64 -23.98 40.05
N LEU A 19 13.76 -24.50 41.27
CA LEU A 19 14.28 -23.75 42.41
C LEU A 19 15.78 -23.47 42.26
N ALA A 20 16.55 -24.48 41.83
CA ALA A 20 17.98 -24.38 41.58
C ALA A 20 18.29 -23.43 40.41
N GLU A 21 17.47 -23.46 39.36
CA GLU A 21 17.56 -22.53 38.24
C GLU A 21 17.35 -21.07 38.70
N LYS A 22 16.29 -20.82 39.50
CA LYS A 22 15.97 -19.49 40.03
C LYS A 22 17.07 -18.93 40.93
N LYS A 23 17.76 -19.79 41.67
CA LYS A 23 18.89 -19.41 42.54
C LYS A 23 20.25 -19.39 41.85
N LYS A 24 20.32 -19.59 40.52
CA LYS A 24 21.58 -19.66 39.74
C LYS A 24 22.53 -20.79 40.19
N TRP A 25 22.02 -21.88 40.75
CA TRP A 25 22.83 -22.94 41.36
C TRP A 25 23.27 -24.06 40.41
N LEU A 26 22.79 -24.06 39.17
CA LEU A 26 23.16 -25.09 38.20
C LEU A 26 24.61 -24.90 37.66
N PRO A 27 25.24 -25.96 37.14
CA PRO A 27 26.53 -25.87 36.45
C PRO A 27 26.44 -25.02 35.17
N LYS A 28 27.56 -24.37 34.80
CA LYS A 28 27.64 -23.55 33.57
C LYS A 28 27.24 -24.30 32.29
N SER A 29 27.57 -25.59 32.21
CA SER A 29 27.21 -26.46 31.08
C SER A 29 25.71 -26.65 30.93
N VAL A 30 24.96 -26.68 32.05
CA VAL A 30 23.49 -26.81 32.05
C VAL A 30 22.85 -25.51 31.57
N TYR A 31 23.36 -24.35 32.00
CA TYR A 31 22.90 -23.05 31.48
C TYR A 31 23.15 -22.89 29.98
N HIS A 32 24.31 -23.36 29.50
CA HIS A 32 24.60 -23.41 28.07
C HIS A 32 23.59 -24.29 27.30
N GLN A 33 23.33 -25.52 27.78
CA GLN A 33 22.35 -26.41 27.15
C GLN A 33 20.95 -25.77 27.12
N LEU A 34 20.51 -25.18 28.22
CA LEU A 34 19.22 -24.47 28.28
C LEU A 34 19.20 -23.27 27.32
N ALA A 35 20.29 -22.52 27.17
CA ALA A 35 20.39 -21.42 26.21
C ALA A 35 20.26 -21.91 24.75
N VAL A 36 20.87 -23.05 24.42
CA VAL A 36 20.69 -23.71 23.10
C VAL A 36 19.24 -24.12 22.90
N ASP A 37 18.61 -24.72 23.90
CA ASP A 37 17.23 -25.17 23.80
C ASP A 37 16.27 -23.98 23.64
N LYS A 38 16.55 -22.85 24.31
CA LYS A 38 15.81 -21.59 24.13
C LYS A 38 16.01 -20.99 22.74
N LEU A 39 17.22 -21.03 22.20
CA LEU A 39 17.50 -20.63 20.82
C LEU A 39 16.73 -21.47 19.80
N ARG A 40 16.64 -22.79 20.01
CA ARG A 40 15.86 -23.71 19.19
C ARG A 40 14.36 -23.47 19.27
N GLN A 41 13.88 -23.02 20.43
CA GLN A 41 12.47 -22.65 20.67
C GLN A 41 12.12 -21.23 20.22
N ASP A 42 13.04 -20.53 19.56
CA ASP A 42 12.86 -19.15 19.09
C ASP A 42 12.72 -18.10 20.23
N ASP A 43 13.12 -18.46 21.45
CA ASP A 43 13.11 -17.61 22.63
C ASP A 43 14.49 -16.92 22.81
N LEU A 44 14.69 -15.85 22.04
CA LEU A 44 15.97 -15.12 22.00
C LEU A 44 16.31 -14.47 23.36
N ALA A 45 15.32 -13.91 24.06
CA ALA A 45 15.49 -13.26 25.35
C ALA A 45 15.87 -14.28 26.44
N GLY A 46 15.21 -15.44 26.47
CA GLY A 46 15.57 -16.54 27.36
C GLY A 46 16.99 -17.05 27.11
N ALA A 47 17.38 -17.18 25.84
CA ALA A 47 18.72 -17.60 25.47
C ALA A 47 19.81 -16.60 25.88
N ILE A 48 19.59 -15.29 25.68
CA ILE A 48 20.52 -14.23 26.11
C ILE A 48 20.75 -14.32 27.61
N ARG A 49 19.67 -14.31 28.40
CA ARG A 49 19.74 -14.35 29.87
C ARG A 49 20.49 -15.59 30.38
N LEU A 50 20.20 -16.77 29.81
CA LEU A 50 20.87 -18.01 30.23
C LEU A 50 22.34 -18.05 29.82
N ASN A 51 22.67 -17.49 28.64
CA ASN A 51 24.04 -17.40 28.16
C ASN A 51 24.87 -16.40 28.97
N GLU A 52 24.29 -15.28 29.39
CA GLU A 52 24.90 -14.33 30.33
C GLU A 52 25.23 -15.01 31.67
N ILE A 53 24.32 -15.80 32.24
CA ILE A 53 24.58 -16.54 33.48
C ILE A 53 25.72 -17.55 33.31
N ALA A 54 25.83 -18.18 32.13
CA ALA A 54 26.93 -19.10 31.83
C ALA A 54 28.28 -18.36 31.76
N LEU A 55 28.30 -17.17 31.15
CA LEU A 55 29.49 -16.32 31.03
C LEU A 55 29.86 -15.61 32.35
N GLU A 56 28.89 -15.25 33.20
CA GLU A 56 29.13 -14.74 34.55
C GLU A 56 29.89 -15.77 35.42
N LYS A 57 29.57 -17.06 35.26
CA LYS A 57 30.21 -18.15 35.99
C LYS A 57 31.60 -18.48 35.44
N ASP A 58 31.81 -18.34 34.15
CA ASP A 58 33.10 -18.54 33.50
C ASP A 58 33.19 -17.71 32.20
N PRO A 59 33.90 -16.56 32.24
CA PRO A 59 34.05 -15.68 31.09
C PRO A 59 34.77 -16.31 29.90
N GLN A 60 35.61 -17.33 30.14
CA GLN A 60 36.40 -18.01 29.11
C GLN A 60 35.69 -19.25 28.55
N HIS A 61 34.41 -19.47 28.89
CA HIS A 61 33.69 -20.62 28.39
C HIS A 61 33.41 -20.49 26.88
N GLU A 62 34.27 -21.11 26.06
CA GLU A 62 34.20 -21.07 24.58
C GLU A 62 32.80 -21.36 24.03
N LYS A 63 32.11 -22.36 24.58
CA LYS A 63 30.77 -22.75 24.11
C LYS A 63 29.72 -21.65 24.34
N ALA A 64 29.83 -20.88 25.42
CA ALA A 64 28.94 -19.76 25.71
C ALA A 64 29.29 -18.52 24.86
N GLN A 65 30.57 -18.34 24.52
CA GLN A 65 31.01 -17.31 23.58
C GLN A 65 30.47 -17.58 22.16
N ILE A 66 30.54 -18.83 21.69
CA ILE A 66 29.96 -19.22 20.39
C ILE A 66 28.45 -18.93 20.35
N ILE A 67 27.71 -19.21 21.42
CA ILE A 67 26.29 -18.87 21.50
C ILE A 67 26.08 -17.36 21.43
N LYS A 68 26.93 -16.57 22.08
CA LYS A 68 26.85 -15.11 22.05
C LYS A 68 26.99 -14.59 20.62
N ASP A 69 27.95 -15.13 19.87
CA ASP A 69 28.18 -14.77 18.46
C ASP A 69 27.00 -15.23 17.58
N LEU A 70 26.46 -16.43 17.81
CA LEU A 70 25.26 -16.90 17.11
C LEU A 70 24.04 -16.02 17.37
N ILE A 71 23.85 -15.57 18.61
CA ILE A 71 22.79 -14.62 18.97
C ILE A 71 23.00 -13.29 18.24
N ALA A 72 24.23 -12.77 18.20
CA ALA A 72 24.57 -11.53 17.51
C ALA A 72 24.33 -11.63 15.99
N MET A 73 24.79 -12.70 15.34
CA MET A 73 24.54 -12.95 13.91
C MET A 73 23.05 -13.05 13.61
N ARG A 74 22.28 -13.75 14.46
CA ARG A 74 20.84 -13.87 14.30
C ARG A 74 20.13 -12.53 14.44
N ARG A 75 20.55 -11.72 15.41
CA ARG A 75 20.08 -10.34 15.59
C ARG A 75 20.30 -9.51 14.34
N ASP A 76 21.51 -9.53 13.78
CA ASP A 76 21.85 -8.75 12.59
C ASP A 76 21.10 -9.25 11.35
N ALA A 77 20.88 -10.56 11.23
CA ALA A 77 20.04 -11.14 10.20
C ALA A 77 18.58 -10.67 10.29
N ILE A 78 18.01 -10.60 11.50
CA ILE A 78 16.64 -10.09 11.71
C ILE A 78 16.56 -8.60 11.37
N LEU A 79 17.50 -7.80 11.86
CA LEU A 79 17.52 -6.36 11.60
C LEU A 79 17.71 -6.02 10.12
N SER A 80 18.67 -6.67 9.46
CA SER A 80 18.92 -6.46 8.03
C SER A 80 17.71 -6.87 7.18
N ARG A 81 17.04 -7.97 7.53
CA ARG A 81 15.79 -8.39 6.89
C ARG A 81 14.67 -7.36 7.08
N LEU A 82 14.43 -6.89 8.31
CA LEU A 82 13.41 -5.87 8.59
C LEU A 82 13.70 -4.54 7.89
N LEU A 83 14.96 -4.11 7.83
CA LEU A 83 15.37 -2.91 7.08
C LEU A 83 15.11 -3.05 5.58
N THR A 84 15.47 -4.21 5.01
CA THR A 84 15.24 -4.51 3.59
C THR A 84 13.74 -4.55 3.27
N GLU A 85 12.94 -5.22 4.10
CA GLU A 85 11.48 -5.28 3.95
C GLU A 85 10.85 -3.88 4.07
N THR A 86 11.31 -3.06 5.03
CA THR A 86 10.85 -1.66 5.18
C THR A 86 11.21 -0.81 3.97
N GLY A 87 12.42 -0.98 3.41
CA GLY A 87 12.87 -0.29 2.20
C GLY A 87 11.99 -0.63 1.00
N ARG A 88 11.75 -1.93 0.77
CA ARG A 88 10.87 -2.41 -0.31
C ARG A 88 9.44 -1.89 -0.18
N GLU A 89 8.88 -1.88 1.03
CA GLU A 89 7.54 -1.34 1.26
C GLU A 89 7.48 0.17 0.97
N LYS A 90 8.48 0.96 1.40
CA LYS A 90 8.55 2.40 1.07
C LYS A 90 8.58 2.65 -0.44
N GLU A 91 9.40 1.89 -1.16
CA GLU A 91 9.52 2.01 -2.62
C GLU A 91 8.19 1.69 -3.31
N SER A 92 7.54 0.60 -2.90
CA SER A 92 6.23 0.23 -3.46
C SER A 92 5.13 1.25 -3.18
N ILE A 93 5.14 1.90 -2.00
CA ILE A 93 4.22 3.00 -1.70
C ILE A 93 4.49 4.19 -2.62
N ARG A 94 5.76 4.51 -2.88
CA ARG A 94 6.15 5.59 -3.79
C ARG A 94 5.69 5.32 -5.22
N GLU A 95 5.84 4.09 -5.70
CA GLU A 95 5.34 3.67 -7.03
C GLU A 95 3.82 3.81 -7.11
N LEU A 96 3.08 3.33 -6.11
CA LEU A 96 1.63 3.46 -6.04
C LEU A 96 1.18 4.93 -5.99
N GLN A 97 1.91 5.79 -5.28
CA GLN A 97 1.65 7.23 -5.26
C GLN A 97 1.83 7.86 -6.64
N ILE A 98 2.91 7.54 -7.36
CA ILE A 98 3.14 8.02 -8.72
C ILE A 98 2.00 7.56 -9.65
N ASN A 99 1.62 6.29 -9.59
CA ASN A 99 0.52 5.73 -10.37
C ASN A 99 -0.82 6.42 -10.05
N SER A 100 -1.11 6.66 -8.78
CA SER A 100 -2.34 7.37 -8.35
C SER A 100 -2.40 8.80 -8.91
N LEU A 101 -1.26 9.48 -8.94
CA LEU A 101 -1.15 10.85 -9.46
C LEU A 101 -1.32 10.87 -10.98
N PHE A 102 -0.80 9.85 -11.67
CA PHE A 102 -1.03 9.66 -13.10
C PHE A 102 -2.50 9.41 -13.42
N ILE A 103 -3.18 8.53 -12.68
CA ILE A 103 -4.62 8.28 -12.82
C ILE A 103 -5.42 9.57 -12.58
N ALA A 104 -5.10 10.33 -11.53
CA ALA A 104 -5.76 11.60 -11.23
C ALA A 104 -5.61 12.62 -12.37
N ARG A 105 -4.39 12.77 -12.93
CA ARG A 105 -4.16 13.62 -14.11
C ARG A 105 -4.96 13.19 -15.33
N GLN A 106 -5.10 11.88 -15.57
CA GLN A 106 -5.94 11.39 -16.67
C GLN A 106 -7.42 11.73 -16.46
N LEU A 107 -7.90 11.58 -15.23
CA LEU A 107 -9.28 11.86 -14.84
C LEU A 107 -9.61 13.35 -15.00
N ASP A 108 -8.68 14.23 -14.62
CA ASP A 108 -8.77 15.68 -14.83
C ASP A 108 -8.79 16.05 -16.30
N ARG A 109 -7.93 15.45 -17.13
CA ARG A 109 -7.94 15.67 -18.59
C ARG A 109 -9.26 15.24 -19.20
N LEU A 110 -9.80 14.09 -18.79
CA LEU A 110 -11.10 13.61 -19.27
C LEU A 110 -12.23 14.57 -18.87
N ASN A 111 -12.25 15.04 -17.61
CA ASN A 111 -13.24 15.99 -17.13
C ASN A 111 -13.17 17.33 -17.87
N ARG A 112 -11.96 17.88 -18.08
CA ARG A 112 -11.76 19.11 -18.84
C ARG A 112 -12.21 18.97 -20.29
N ASN A 113 -11.84 17.88 -20.95
CA ASN A 113 -12.26 17.60 -22.33
C ASN A 113 -13.78 17.44 -22.45
N GLN A 114 -14.42 16.80 -21.47
CA GLN A 114 -15.88 16.67 -21.42
C GLN A 114 -16.56 18.04 -21.23
N SER A 115 -16.03 18.88 -20.35
CA SER A 115 -16.55 20.24 -20.14
C SER A 115 -16.41 21.09 -21.41
N MET A 116 -15.24 21.07 -22.04
CA MET A 116 -14.98 21.78 -23.29
C MET A 116 -15.91 21.34 -24.42
N GLN A 117 -16.20 20.05 -24.53
CA GLN A 117 -17.15 19.56 -25.54
C GLN A 117 -18.57 20.04 -25.30
N LYS A 118 -19.03 20.09 -24.05
CA LYS A 118 -20.36 20.66 -23.73
C LYS A 118 -20.43 22.12 -24.17
N ILE A 119 -19.41 22.92 -23.86
CA ILE A 119 -19.32 24.33 -24.25
C ILE A 119 -19.34 24.46 -25.78
N LEU A 120 -18.54 23.65 -26.48
CA LEU A 120 -18.46 23.68 -27.94
C LEU A 120 -19.83 23.36 -28.58
N SER A 121 -20.53 22.36 -28.08
CA SER A 121 -21.90 22.02 -28.53
C SER A 121 -22.88 23.18 -28.36
N TRP A 122 -22.81 23.88 -27.23
CA TRP A 122 -23.64 25.08 -27.00
C TRP A 122 -23.30 26.20 -27.98
N VAL A 123 -22.01 26.46 -28.23
CA VAL A 123 -21.57 27.49 -29.19
C VAL A 123 -22.09 27.18 -30.59
N PHE A 124 -22.04 25.92 -31.04
CA PHE A 124 -22.59 25.52 -32.35
C PHE A 124 -24.11 25.69 -32.44
N LEU A 125 -24.85 25.33 -31.38
CA LEU A 125 -26.31 25.51 -31.36
C LEU A 125 -26.70 26.99 -31.42
N PHE A 126 -26.07 27.84 -30.60
CA PHE A 126 -26.33 29.28 -30.62
C PHE A 126 -25.91 29.93 -31.94
N GLY A 127 -24.73 29.60 -32.45
CA GLY A 127 -24.26 30.12 -33.74
C GLY A 127 -25.22 29.78 -34.88
N ASN A 128 -25.73 28.54 -34.90
CA ASN A 128 -26.70 28.10 -35.90
C ASN A 128 -28.07 28.80 -35.76
N LEU A 129 -28.51 29.08 -34.53
CA LEU A 129 -29.71 29.89 -34.28
C LEU A 129 -29.56 31.31 -34.84
N PHE A 130 -28.39 31.94 -34.64
CA PHE A 130 -28.09 33.26 -35.21
C PHE A 130 -28.11 33.25 -36.74
N THR A 131 -27.60 32.20 -37.40
CA THR A 131 -27.66 32.10 -38.87
C THR A 131 -29.08 31.96 -39.39
N TYR A 132 -29.98 31.25 -38.70
CA TYR A 132 -31.40 31.22 -39.04
C TYR A 132 -32.05 32.60 -38.89
N LEU A 133 -31.75 33.31 -37.81
CA LEU A 133 -32.27 34.65 -37.56
C LEU A 133 -31.81 35.64 -38.65
N ALA A 134 -30.53 35.57 -39.04
CA ALA A 134 -29.97 36.39 -40.11
C ALA A 134 -30.62 36.08 -41.47
N SER A 135 -30.82 34.80 -41.81
CA SER A 135 -31.53 34.39 -43.03
C SER A 135 -32.93 34.99 -43.08
N TYR A 136 -33.69 34.90 -41.98
CA TYR A 136 -35.04 35.43 -41.87
C TYR A 136 -35.09 36.95 -42.05
N LEU A 137 -34.19 37.69 -41.39
CA LEU A 137 -34.13 39.16 -41.50
C LEU A 137 -33.78 39.63 -42.92
N ILE A 138 -32.87 38.95 -43.62
CA ILE A 138 -32.51 39.27 -45.01
C ILE A 138 -33.72 39.07 -45.93
N LEU A 139 -34.44 37.94 -45.77
CA LEU A 139 -35.65 37.63 -46.53
C LEU A 139 -36.76 38.66 -46.30
N GLN A 140 -36.98 39.09 -45.05
CA GLN A 140 -38.10 39.97 -44.72
C GLN A 140 -37.81 41.45 -45.01
N ARG A 141 -36.57 41.92 -44.86
CA ARG A 141 -36.25 43.35 -44.82
C ARG A 141 -35.58 43.91 -46.08
N GLN A 142 -34.84 43.10 -46.84
CA GLN A 142 -34.03 43.59 -47.96
C GLN A 142 -34.58 43.22 -49.34
N GLY A 143 -35.60 42.36 -49.45
CA GLY A 143 -36.18 41.95 -50.74
C GLY A 143 -35.25 41.12 -51.64
N HIS A 144 -34.00 40.89 -51.24
CA HIS A 144 -33.05 40.01 -51.93
C HIS A 144 -33.34 38.54 -51.62
N SER A 145 -34.35 37.97 -52.28
CA SER A 145 -34.79 36.58 -52.03
C SER A 145 -33.65 35.57 -52.21
N ASN A 146 -32.83 35.72 -53.26
CA ASN A 146 -31.71 34.81 -53.56
C ASN A 146 -30.68 34.75 -52.42
N ALA A 147 -30.32 35.89 -51.82
CA ALA A 147 -29.37 35.94 -50.71
C ALA A 147 -29.94 35.29 -49.44
N GLY A 148 -31.22 35.52 -49.15
CA GLY A 148 -31.92 34.86 -48.04
C GLY A 148 -31.98 33.34 -48.17
N PHE A 149 -32.27 32.84 -49.38
CA PHE A 149 -32.29 31.40 -49.68
C PHE A 149 -30.92 30.73 -49.55
N VAL A 150 -29.84 31.39 -50.02
CA VAL A 150 -28.47 30.85 -49.88
C VAL A 150 -28.07 30.75 -48.41
N VAL A 151 -28.32 31.80 -47.62
CA VAL A 151 -28.00 31.80 -46.17
C VAL A 151 -28.86 30.78 -45.42
N GLY A 152 -30.14 30.64 -45.78
CA GLY A 152 -31.03 29.61 -45.21
C GLY A 152 -30.58 28.18 -45.57
N GLY A 153 -30.15 27.96 -46.82
CA GLY A 153 -29.58 26.68 -47.27
C GLY A 153 -28.31 26.31 -46.50
N VAL A 154 -27.43 27.29 -46.25
CA VAL A 154 -26.23 27.09 -45.41
C VAL A 154 -26.61 26.70 -43.98
N ALA A 155 -27.65 27.30 -43.40
CA ALA A 155 -28.13 26.91 -42.06
C ALA A 155 -28.67 25.46 -42.02
N VAL A 156 -29.35 25.00 -43.07
CA VAL A 156 -29.81 23.61 -43.19
C VAL A 156 -28.63 22.63 -43.33
N ILE A 157 -27.59 22.99 -44.09
CA ILE A 157 -26.38 22.16 -44.17
C ILE A 157 -25.64 22.13 -42.81
N CYS A 158 -25.56 23.27 -42.13
CA CYS A 158 -24.99 23.38 -40.79
C CYS A 158 -25.75 22.52 -39.76
N THR A 159 -27.09 22.49 -39.79
CA THR A 159 -27.86 21.61 -38.90
C THR A 159 -27.59 20.14 -39.12
N LEU A 160 -27.50 19.68 -40.37
CA LEU A 160 -27.15 18.29 -40.69
C LEU A 160 -25.74 17.93 -40.19
N LEU A 161 -24.77 18.83 -40.36
CA LEU A 161 -23.41 18.67 -39.83
C LEU A 161 -23.39 18.63 -38.30
N ILE A 162 -24.12 19.52 -37.63
CA ILE A 162 -24.25 19.54 -36.17
C ILE A 162 -24.86 18.23 -35.69
N TYR A 163 -25.94 17.74 -36.32
CA TYR A 163 -26.58 16.48 -35.98
C TYR A 163 -25.60 15.30 -36.09
N PHE A 164 -24.85 15.20 -37.19
CA PHE A 164 -23.85 14.16 -37.39
C PHE A 164 -22.72 14.22 -36.34
N LEU A 165 -22.23 15.43 -36.04
CA LEU A 165 -21.24 15.65 -34.99
C LEU A 165 -21.79 15.27 -33.61
N PHE A 166 -23.04 15.62 -33.30
CA PHE A 166 -23.67 15.31 -32.01
C PHE A 166 -23.83 13.81 -31.81
N ARG A 167 -24.26 13.09 -32.86
CA ARG A 167 -24.35 11.62 -32.84
C ARG A 167 -22.97 10.99 -32.58
N ARG A 168 -21.94 11.44 -33.29
CA ARG A 168 -20.56 10.95 -33.10
C ARG A 168 -19.99 11.33 -31.73
N MET A 169 -20.38 12.47 -31.17
CA MET A 169 -20.01 12.89 -29.81
C MET A 169 -20.70 12.02 -28.76
N SER A 170 -21.98 11.70 -28.93
CA SER A 170 -22.73 10.85 -28.01
C SER A 170 -22.13 9.44 -27.88
N GLU A 171 -21.73 8.82 -28.99
CA GLU A 171 -21.02 7.53 -28.97
C GLU A 171 -19.68 7.61 -28.22
N ARG A 172 -18.94 8.71 -28.41
CA ARG A 172 -17.67 8.96 -27.68
C ARG A 172 -17.91 9.21 -26.19
N ASP A 173 -19.01 9.85 -25.82
CA ASP A 173 -19.35 10.11 -24.42
C ASP A 173 -19.67 8.82 -23.66
N LEU A 174 -20.33 7.86 -24.31
CA LEU A 174 -20.54 6.52 -23.76
C LEU A 174 -19.20 5.82 -23.48
N GLN A 175 -18.30 5.78 -24.47
CA GLN A 175 -16.97 5.18 -24.30
C GLN A 175 -16.14 5.88 -23.21
N ARG A 176 -16.23 7.22 -23.13
CA ARG A 176 -15.55 7.99 -22.09
C ARG A 176 -16.17 7.77 -20.71
N GLY A 177 -17.47 7.55 -20.63
CA GLY A 177 -18.18 7.19 -19.40
C GLY A 177 -17.65 5.88 -18.81
N ILE A 178 -17.53 4.85 -19.65
CA ILE A 178 -16.96 3.55 -19.27
C ILE A 178 -15.50 3.73 -18.80
N LYS A 179 -14.65 4.38 -19.60
CA LYS A 179 -13.25 4.67 -19.23
C LYS A 179 -13.13 5.45 -17.93
N LYS A 180 -14.02 6.40 -17.69
CA LYS A 180 -14.05 7.18 -16.44
C LYS A 180 -14.41 6.28 -15.25
N GLN A 181 -15.37 5.38 -15.38
CA GLN A 181 -15.70 4.42 -14.34
C GLN A 181 -14.53 3.46 -14.04
N GLU A 182 -13.86 2.97 -15.07
CA GLU A 182 -12.64 2.15 -14.94
C GLU A 182 -11.53 2.91 -14.19
N LEU A 183 -11.27 4.17 -14.55
CA LEU A 183 -10.26 4.98 -13.87
C LEU A 183 -10.64 5.31 -12.42
N VAL A 184 -11.92 5.59 -12.13
CA VAL A 184 -12.39 5.82 -10.76
C VAL A 184 -12.27 4.56 -9.90
N THR A 185 -12.60 3.39 -10.46
CA THR A 185 -12.46 2.11 -9.75
C THR A 185 -10.99 1.77 -9.51
N ALA A 186 -10.12 1.97 -10.50
CA ALA A 186 -8.67 1.84 -10.36
C ALA A 186 -8.09 2.82 -9.33
N GLN A 187 -8.59 4.05 -9.26
CA GLN A 187 -8.20 5.02 -8.23
C GLN A 187 -8.60 4.55 -6.83
N ARG A 188 -9.80 3.98 -6.67
CA ARG A 188 -10.25 3.46 -5.38
C ARG A 188 -9.47 2.23 -4.93
N SER A 189 -9.15 1.31 -5.85
CA SER A 189 -8.36 0.13 -5.52
C SER A 189 -6.94 0.51 -5.13
N THR A 190 -6.29 1.41 -5.88
CA THR A 190 -4.94 1.92 -5.56
C THR A 190 -4.91 2.66 -4.24
N SER A 191 -5.91 3.49 -3.92
CA SER A 191 -6.00 4.15 -2.60
C SER A 191 -6.13 3.13 -1.45
N ARG A 192 -6.96 2.10 -1.61
CA ARG A 192 -7.09 1.02 -0.61
C ARG A 192 -5.79 0.26 -0.42
N GLU A 193 -5.10 -0.04 -1.52
CA GLU A 193 -3.80 -0.73 -1.46
C GLU A 193 -2.75 0.14 -0.74
N LEU A 194 -2.72 1.44 -1.02
CA LEU A 194 -1.84 2.39 -0.35
C LEU A 194 -2.10 2.42 1.16
N GLU A 195 -3.37 2.48 1.58
CA GLU A 195 -3.73 2.42 3.01
C GLU A 195 -3.26 1.11 3.67
N MET A 196 -3.46 -0.03 3.01
CA MET A 196 -3.01 -1.33 3.52
C MET A 196 -1.49 -1.40 3.67
N ARG A 197 -0.74 -0.95 2.65
CA ARG A 197 0.73 -0.92 2.70
C ARG A 197 1.25 0.08 3.72
N ALA A 198 0.62 1.25 3.86
CA ALA A 198 0.97 2.21 4.90
C ALA A 198 0.78 1.63 6.31
N ARG A 199 -0.28 0.84 6.55
CA ARG A 199 -0.47 0.11 7.82
C ARG A 199 0.61 -0.94 8.04
N ARG A 200 0.94 -1.74 7.02
CA ARG A 200 2.04 -2.74 7.10
C ARG A 200 3.38 -2.07 7.41
N LEU A 201 3.68 -0.96 6.76
CA LEU A 201 4.89 -0.20 7.00
C LEU A 201 4.98 0.30 8.44
N ARG A 202 3.88 0.81 9.02
CA ARG A 202 3.84 1.18 10.45
C ARG A 202 4.08 -0.02 11.36
N GLN A 203 3.51 -1.19 11.04
CA GLN A 203 3.76 -2.41 11.81
C GLN A 203 5.22 -2.86 11.73
N LEU A 204 5.84 -2.81 10.54
CA LEU A 204 7.26 -3.12 10.37
C LEU A 204 8.15 -2.13 11.11
N GLN A 205 7.83 -0.84 11.07
CA GLN A 205 8.55 0.18 11.82
C GLN A 205 8.41 -0.03 13.33
N SER A 206 7.21 -0.38 13.81
CA SER A 206 6.96 -0.72 15.22
C SER A 206 7.81 -1.93 15.63
N LYS A 207 7.80 -3.01 14.85
CA LYS A 207 8.63 -4.19 15.09
C LYS A 207 10.12 -3.83 15.11
N LEU A 208 10.58 -3.04 14.14
CA LEU A 208 11.97 -2.60 14.09
C LEU A 208 12.36 -1.75 15.30
N SER A 209 11.49 -0.84 15.75
CA SER A 209 11.73 -0.07 16.98
C SER A 209 11.73 -0.95 18.23
N GLU A 210 10.82 -1.93 18.31
CA GLU A 210 10.74 -2.88 19.41
C GLU A 210 11.99 -3.76 19.45
N THR A 211 12.40 -4.32 18.32
CA THR A 211 13.65 -5.07 18.21
C THR A 211 14.83 -4.18 18.59
N ARG A 212 14.92 -2.93 18.08
CA ARG A 212 15.99 -1.99 18.50
C ARG A 212 15.98 -1.68 20.00
N HIS A 213 14.81 -1.60 20.62
CA HIS A 213 14.69 -1.30 22.05
C HIS A 213 15.08 -2.49 22.92
N GLN A 214 14.59 -3.70 22.58
CA GLN A 214 15.03 -4.96 23.19
C GLN A 214 16.55 -5.14 23.08
N LEU A 215 17.14 -4.63 22.01
CA LEU A 215 18.57 -4.68 21.75
C LEU A 215 19.39 -3.56 22.42
N ARG A 216 18.76 -2.59 23.08
CA ARG A 216 19.41 -1.53 23.87
C ARG A 216 19.40 -1.83 25.37
N GLU A 217 18.45 -2.64 25.82
CA GLU A 217 18.30 -3.04 27.24
C GLU A 217 19.13 -4.27 27.62
N HIS A 218 19.76 -4.93 26.63
CA HIS A 218 20.69 -6.04 26.76
C HIS A 218 22.02 -5.69 26.10
#